data_AF-A0A6L7PY84-F1
#
_entry.id   AF-A0A6L7PY84-F1
#
_cell.length_a   1.000
_cell.length_b   1.000
_cell.length_c   1.000
_cell.angle_alpha   90.00
_cell.angle_beta   90.00
_cell.angle_gamma   90.00
#
_symmetry.space_group_name_H-M   'P 1'
#
loop_
_entity.id
_entity.type
_entity.pdbx_description
1 polymer ?
#
loop_
_entity_poly.entity_id
_entity_poly.type
_entity_poly.pdbx_seq_one_letter_code
_entity_poly.pdbx_strand_id
1 'polypeptide(L)'
;MIEWLGISHLFELSQTEAIAGFFTPLAVFAAFFLAQLILPGRKVTGYVINRATGEPRNYRLNGILVFAIAVIVWAFELTGMPRDWFYRSSIYAVAGGTVFCIIFSFLAMLGRQQGETKNPFIAFWDGRSLELSLFKERFDVKR
;
A
#
# COMPACT_ATOMS: atom_id res chain seq x y z
N MET A 1 -0.03 32.85 -9.87
CA MET A 1 1.14 32.21 -9.23
C MET A 1 1.25 30.73 -9.62
N ILE A 2 0.16 29.96 -9.53
CA ILE A 2 0.13 28.52 -9.88
C ILE A 2 0.29 28.27 -11.40
N GLU A 3 -0.28 29.13 -12.25
CA GLU A 3 -0.15 29.00 -13.72
C GLU A 3 1.29 29.15 -14.23
N TRP A 4 2.08 30.05 -13.64
CA TRP A 4 3.49 30.24 -14.00
C TRP A 4 4.34 28.98 -13.72
N LEU A 5 3.91 28.17 -12.74
CA LEU A 5 4.56 26.90 -12.39
C LEU A 5 4.14 25.73 -13.31
N GLY A 6 3.18 25.93 -14.23
CA GLY A 6 2.70 24.88 -15.13
C GLY A 6 1.91 23.75 -14.44
N ILE A 7 1.52 23.93 -13.18
CA ILE A 7 0.83 22.92 -12.36
C ILE A 7 -0.69 23.16 -12.25
N SER A 8 -1.26 24.08 -13.03
CA SER A 8 -2.70 24.37 -12.98
C SER A 8 -3.54 23.13 -13.26
N HIS A 9 -3.08 22.28 -14.18
CA HIS A 9 -3.67 20.99 -14.53
C HIS A 9 -3.86 20.02 -13.34
N LEU A 10 -3.16 20.22 -12.21
CA LEU A 10 -3.33 19.43 -10.99
C LEU A 10 -4.59 19.79 -10.20
N PHE A 11 -5.17 20.96 -10.49
CA PHE A 11 -6.32 21.53 -9.79
C PHE A 11 -7.54 21.70 -10.70
N GLU A 12 -7.37 21.49 -12.00
CA GLU A 12 -8.44 21.52 -13.02
C GLU A 12 -9.19 20.18 -13.09
N LEU A 13 -9.58 19.64 -11.94
CA LEU A 13 -10.40 18.43 -11.84
C LEU A 13 -11.82 18.79 -11.45
N SER A 14 -12.80 18.06 -12.01
CA SER A 14 -14.15 18.10 -11.44
C SER A 14 -14.14 17.61 -9.99
N GLN A 15 -15.14 18.00 -9.20
CA GLN A 15 -15.25 17.56 -7.81
C GLN A 15 -15.20 16.03 -7.67
N THR A 16 -15.87 15.32 -8.58
CA THR A 16 -15.87 13.85 -8.62
C THR A 16 -14.49 13.28 -8.90
N GLU A 17 -13.74 13.88 -9.83
CA GLU A 17 -12.38 13.46 -10.15
C GLU A 17 -11.40 13.74 -9.02
N ALA A 18 -11.55 14.87 -8.30
CA ALA A 18 -10.77 15.18 -7.12
C ALA A 18 -10.99 14.13 -6.01
N ILE A 19 -12.24 13.75 -5.76
CA ILE A 19 -12.58 12.68 -4.80
C ILE A 19 -11.98 11.35 -5.25
N ALA A 20 -12.15 10.98 -6.53
CA ALA A 20 -11.57 9.75 -7.06
C ALA A 20 -10.03 9.76 -6.99
N GLY A 21 -9.40 10.91 -7.25
CA GLY A 21 -7.96 11.12 -7.10
C GLY A 21 -7.49 10.87 -5.68
N PHE A 22 -8.22 11.38 -4.69
CA PHE A 22 -7.96 11.14 -3.28
C PHE A 22 -8.02 9.65 -2.90
N PHE A 23 -9.00 8.90 -3.40
CA PHE A 23 -9.13 7.46 -3.13
C PHE A 23 -8.28 6.56 -4.03
N THR A 24 -7.62 7.11 -5.06
CA THR A 24 -6.81 6.34 -6.02
C THR A 24 -5.74 5.47 -5.35
N PRO A 25 -4.93 5.97 -4.38
CA PRO A 25 -3.93 5.13 -3.71
C PRO A 25 -4.54 3.93 -2.98
N LEU A 26 -5.71 4.11 -2.35
CA LEU A 26 -6.41 3.04 -1.65
C LEU A 26 -6.94 1.99 -2.62
N ALA A 27 -7.54 2.43 -3.74
CA ALA A 27 -8.03 1.53 -4.78
C ALA A 27 -6.91 0.73 -5.43
N VAL A 28 -5.78 1.38 -5.75
CA VAL A 28 -4.58 0.73 -6.28
C VAL A 28 -4.04 -0.28 -5.27
N PHE A 29 -3.85 0.13 -4.01
CA PHE A 29 -3.41 -0.77 -2.95
C PHE A 29 -4.32 -2.00 -2.83
N ALA A 30 -5.65 -1.80 -2.82
CA ALA A 30 -6.61 -2.90 -2.75
C ALA A 30 -6.50 -3.86 -3.94
N ALA A 31 -6.33 -3.34 -5.16
CA ALA A 31 -6.14 -4.17 -6.35
C ALA A 31 -4.87 -5.02 -6.26
N PHE A 32 -3.74 -4.43 -5.88
CA PHE A 32 -2.48 -5.15 -5.71
C PHE A 32 -2.53 -6.15 -4.55
N PHE A 33 -3.16 -5.78 -3.44
CA PHE A 33 -3.38 -6.64 -2.30
C PHE A 33 -4.22 -7.87 -2.66
N LEU A 34 -5.32 -7.69 -3.41
CA LEU A 34 -6.15 -8.79 -3.90
C LEU A 34 -5.39 -9.69 -4.88
N ALA A 35 -4.65 -9.12 -5.83
CA ALA A 35 -3.81 -9.87 -6.75
C ALA A 35 -2.76 -10.70 -5.97
N GLN A 36 -2.09 -10.07 -5.00
CA GLN A 36 -1.16 -10.73 -4.09
C GLN A 36 -1.82 -11.90 -3.36
N LEU A 37 -3.05 -11.80 -2.88
CA LEU A 37 -3.74 -12.88 -2.17
C LEU A 37 -4.22 -14.02 -3.08
N ILE A 38 -4.78 -13.70 -4.25
CA ILE A 38 -5.51 -14.65 -5.10
C ILE A 38 -4.55 -15.47 -5.97
N LEU A 39 -3.53 -14.83 -6.54
CA LEU A 39 -2.65 -15.48 -7.50
C LEU A 39 -1.82 -16.61 -6.86
N PRO A 40 -1.33 -17.60 -7.62
CA PRO A 40 -0.39 -18.58 -7.06
C PRO A 40 0.91 -17.87 -6.62
N GLY A 41 1.58 -18.41 -5.60
CA GLY A 41 2.84 -17.88 -5.10
C GLY A 41 3.73 -18.98 -4.54
N ARG A 42 5.05 -18.79 -4.62
CA ARG A 42 6.04 -19.73 -4.09
C ARG A 42 6.36 -19.39 -2.63
N LYS A 43 6.54 -20.40 -1.79
CA LYS A 43 7.05 -20.19 -0.42
C LYS A 43 8.58 -20.16 -0.45
N VAL A 44 9.17 -19.16 0.18
CA VAL A 44 10.62 -18.97 0.27
C VAL A 44 10.97 -18.69 1.73
N THR A 45 11.90 -19.45 2.27
CA THR A 45 12.42 -19.23 3.61
C THR A 45 13.25 -17.96 3.64
N GLY A 46 12.91 -17.07 4.57
CA GLY A 46 13.58 -15.79 4.77
C GLY A 46 14.68 -15.85 5.83
N TYR A 47 15.29 -14.68 6.08
CA TYR A 47 16.35 -14.53 7.09
C TYR A 47 15.82 -14.04 8.45
N VAL A 48 14.57 -13.59 8.52
CA VAL A 48 13.97 -13.09 9.76
C VAL A 48 13.57 -14.28 10.64
N ILE A 49 14.12 -14.34 11.85
CA ILE A 49 13.82 -15.37 12.83
C ILE A 49 12.53 -15.02 13.58
N ASN A 50 11.60 -15.97 13.63
CA ASN A 50 10.41 -15.84 14.44
C ASN A 50 10.78 -15.97 15.93
N ARG A 51 10.63 -14.89 16.70
CA ARG A 51 10.95 -14.89 18.15
C ARG A 51 10.18 -15.96 18.95
N ALA A 52 9.00 -16.37 18.50
CA ALA A 52 8.18 -17.37 19.20
C ALA A 52 8.62 -18.81 18.93
N THR A 53 9.12 -19.11 17.74
CA THR A 53 9.46 -20.49 17.33
C THR A 53 10.96 -20.72 17.17
N GLY A 54 11.77 -19.68 17.07
CA GLY A 54 13.21 -19.76 16.76
C GLY A 54 13.51 -20.12 15.30
N GLU A 55 12.48 -20.37 14.48
CA GLU A 55 12.62 -20.76 13.09
C GLU A 55 12.62 -19.56 12.14
N PRO A 56 13.30 -19.65 10.98
CA PRO A 56 13.18 -18.64 9.93
C PRO A 56 11.76 -18.56 9.38
N ARG A 57 11.26 -17.35 9.14
CA ARG A 57 9.93 -17.14 8.54
C ARG A 57 9.87 -17.60 7.10
N ASN A 58 8.72 -18.10 6.68
CA ASN A 58 8.43 -18.41 5.28
C ASN A 58 7.58 -17.32 4.65
N TYR A 59 8.02 -16.82 3.50
CA TYR A 59 7.32 -15.79 2.74
C TYR A 59 6.69 -16.36 1.49
N ARG A 60 5.45 -15.99 1.22
CA ARG A 60 4.79 -16.30 -0.04
C ARG A 60 5.07 -15.19 -1.04
N LEU A 61 5.76 -15.51 -2.13
CA LEU A 61 6.20 -14.55 -3.13
C LEU A 61 5.54 -14.84 -4.49
N ASN A 62 4.92 -13.82 -5.09
CA ASN A 62 4.39 -13.86 -6.45
C ASN A 62 4.57 -12.53 -7.21
N GLY A 63 5.48 -11.66 -6.75
CA GLY A 63 5.62 -10.30 -7.25
C GLY A 63 5.82 -10.19 -8.76
N ILE A 64 6.56 -11.13 -9.39
CA ILE A 64 6.73 -11.16 -10.85
C ILE A 64 5.39 -11.38 -11.56
N LEU A 65 4.54 -12.28 -11.06
CA LEU A 65 3.25 -12.58 -11.65
C LEU A 65 2.27 -11.40 -11.47
N VAL A 66 2.26 -10.81 -10.27
CA VAL A 66 1.46 -9.60 -9.99
C VAL A 66 1.88 -8.45 -10.91
N PHE A 67 3.19 -8.22 -11.08
CA PHE A 67 3.73 -7.20 -11.97
C PHE A 67 3.34 -7.45 -13.42
N ALA A 68 3.51 -8.69 -13.93
CA ALA A 68 3.12 -9.04 -15.29
C ALA A 68 1.63 -8.77 -15.56
N ILE A 69 0.76 -9.14 -14.61
CA ILE A 69 -0.68 -8.85 -14.71
C ILE A 69 -0.95 -7.35 -14.68
N ALA A 70 -0.30 -6.58 -13.80
CA ALA A 70 -0.46 -5.13 -13.74
C ALA A 70 -0.05 -4.47 -15.06
N VAL A 71 1.05 -4.91 -15.67
CA VAL A 71 1.51 -4.44 -16.98
C VAL A 71 0.52 -4.79 -18.08
N ILE A 72 -0.03 -6.02 -18.09
CA ILE A 72 -1.08 -6.41 -19.06
C ILE A 72 -2.33 -5.54 -18.90
N VAL A 73 -2.84 -5.40 -17.67
CA VAL A 73 -4.01 -4.57 -17.36
C VAL A 73 -3.80 -3.13 -17.83
N TRP A 74 -2.61 -2.56 -17.60
CA TRP A 74 -2.28 -1.23 -18.04
C TRP A 74 -2.08 -1.14 -19.56
N ALA A 75 -1.33 -2.05 -20.17
CA ALA A 75 -1.01 -2.03 -21.61
C ALA A 75 -2.28 -2.12 -22.46
N PHE A 76 -3.23 -2.97 -22.07
CA PHE A 76 -4.49 -3.22 -22.78
C PHE A 76 -5.67 -2.36 -22.29
N GLU A 77 -5.43 -1.34 -21.44
CA GLU A 77 -6.46 -0.40 -20.98
C GLU A 77 -7.67 -1.07 -20.29
N LEU A 78 -7.43 -2.19 -19.60
CA LEU A 78 -8.51 -3.03 -19.04
C LEU A 78 -9.25 -2.37 -17.87
N THR A 79 -8.80 -1.21 -17.39
CA THR A 79 -9.45 -0.46 -16.31
C THR A 79 -10.42 0.61 -16.81
N GLY A 80 -10.36 0.98 -18.10
CA GLY A 80 -11.08 2.14 -18.64
C GLY A 80 -10.63 3.51 -18.08
N MET A 81 -9.54 3.54 -17.30
CA MET A 81 -9.02 4.75 -16.68
C MET A 81 -8.19 5.56 -17.69
N PRO A 82 -8.31 6.90 -17.71
CA PRO A 82 -7.47 7.75 -18.56
C PRO A 82 -5.96 7.51 -18.33
N ARG A 83 -5.17 7.49 -19.41
CA ARG A 83 -3.72 7.24 -19.36
C ARG A 83 -2.96 8.27 -18.52
N ASP A 84 -3.45 9.50 -18.51
CA ASP A 84 -2.94 10.65 -17.76
C ASP A 84 -3.49 10.73 -16.33
N TRP A 85 -4.35 9.80 -15.90
CA TRP A 85 -5.03 9.87 -14.60
C TRP A 85 -4.07 10.12 -13.43
N PHE A 86 -3.04 9.28 -13.31
CA PHE A 86 -2.06 9.40 -12.21
C PHE A 86 -1.27 10.72 -12.25
N TYR A 87 -1.15 11.34 -13.42
CA TYR A 87 -0.47 12.62 -13.57
C TYR A 87 -1.36 13.76 -13.09
N ARG A 88 -2.58 13.87 -13.63
CA ARG A 88 -3.53 14.95 -13.29
C ARG A 88 -4.08 14.87 -11.88
N SER A 89 -4.25 13.66 -11.33
CA SER A 89 -4.79 13.44 -9.98
C SER A 89 -3.71 13.39 -8.89
N SER A 90 -2.45 13.66 -9.22
CA SER A 90 -1.30 13.38 -8.37
C SER A 90 -1.37 14.08 -7.01
N ILE A 91 -1.79 15.35 -6.95
CA ILE A 91 -1.86 16.08 -5.67
C ILE A 91 -2.94 15.53 -4.73
N TYR A 92 -4.09 15.16 -5.28
CA TYR A 92 -5.17 14.53 -4.53
C TYR A 92 -4.75 13.13 -4.06
N ALA A 93 -4.06 12.37 -4.92
CA ALA A 93 -3.50 11.07 -4.57
C ALA A 93 -2.44 11.16 -3.46
N VAL A 94 -1.58 12.19 -3.46
CA VAL A 94 -0.62 12.44 -2.37
C VAL A 94 -1.36 12.74 -1.05
N ALA A 95 -2.39 13.59 -1.10
CA ALA A 95 -3.20 13.88 0.08
C ALA A 95 -3.88 12.63 0.64
N GLY A 96 -4.53 11.85 -0.24
CA GLY A 96 -5.19 10.60 0.12
C GLY A 96 -4.22 9.56 0.67
N GLY A 97 -3.11 9.32 -0.03
CA GLY A 97 -2.06 8.40 0.39
C GLY A 97 -1.51 8.76 1.77
N THR A 98 -1.27 10.05 2.03
CA THR A 98 -0.81 10.54 3.34
C THR A 98 -1.83 10.23 4.44
N VAL A 99 -3.11 10.56 4.21
CA VAL A 99 -4.19 10.30 5.17
C VAL A 99 -4.34 8.80 5.45
N PHE A 100 -4.37 7.96 4.41
CA PHE A 100 -4.51 6.51 4.59
C PHE A 100 -3.30 5.89 5.28
N CYS A 101 -2.08 6.35 5.00
CA CYS A 101 -0.89 5.90 5.72
C CYS A 101 -0.95 6.29 7.20
N ILE A 102 -1.37 7.51 7.54
CA ILE A 102 -1.54 7.93 8.94
C ILE A 102 -2.58 7.05 9.64
N ILE A 103 -3.75 6.85 9.02
CA ILE A 103 -4.81 5.97 9.55
C ILE A 103 -4.25 4.56 9.76
N PHE A 104 -3.57 4.00 8.76
CA PHE A 104 -2.99 2.67 8.85
C PHE A 104 -1.95 2.55 9.97
N SER A 105 -1.06 3.53 10.13
CA SER A 105 -0.08 3.56 11.21
C SER A 105 -0.75 3.59 12.58
N PHE A 106 -1.80 4.39 12.76
CA PHE A 106 -2.58 4.39 13.99
C PHE A 106 -3.26 3.05 14.25
N LEU A 107 -3.91 2.46 13.25
CA LEU A 107 -4.57 1.15 13.37
C LEU A 107 -3.55 0.04 13.69
N ALA A 108 -2.39 0.05 13.04
CA ALA A 108 -1.32 -0.92 13.27
C ALA A 108 -0.73 -0.80 14.68
N MET A 109 -0.57 0.42 15.19
CA MET A 109 -0.10 0.67 16.56
C MET A 109 -1.15 0.25 17.60
N LEU A 110 -2.40 0.69 17.46
CA LEU A 110 -3.47 0.45 18.43
C LEU A 110 -3.96 -1.00 18.44
N GLY A 111 -3.93 -1.68 17.29
CA GLY A 111 -4.34 -3.07 17.14
C GLY A 111 -3.37 -4.10 17.74
N ARG A 112 -2.27 -3.66 18.37
CA ARG A 112 -1.24 -4.53 18.95
C ARG A 112 -1.04 -4.25 20.43
N GLN A 113 -0.82 -5.32 21.19
CA GLN A 113 -0.47 -5.24 22.61
C GLN A 113 0.80 -4.42 22.79
N GLN A 114 0.91 -3.74 23.92
CA GLN A 114 2.11 -2.97 24.26
C GLN A 114 3.29 -3.94 24.40
N GLY A 115 4.32 -3.77 23.57
CA GLY A 115 5.56 -4.53 23.64
C GLY A 115 6.58 -3.85 24.56
N GLU A 116 7.86 -3.86 24.15
CA GLU A 116 8.96 -3.23 24.89
C GLU A 116 8.81 -1.70 24.97
N THR A 117 8.31 -1.07 23.90
CA THR A 117 8.09 0.39 23.84
C THR A 117 6.75 0.78 24.46
N LYS A 118 6.78 1.39 25.65
CA LYS A 118 5.59 1.87 26.38
C LYS A 118 5.10 3.25 25.92
N ASN A 119 5.99 4.11 25.43
CA ASN A 119 5.62 5.46 25.00
C ASN A 119 4.84 5.39 23.67
N PRO A 120 3.60 5.93 23.60
CA PRO A 120 2.78 5.84 22.41
C PRO A 120 3.34 6.61 21.20
N PHE A 121 4.05 7.72 21.40
CA PHE A 121 4.66 8.47 20.30
C PHE A 121 5.82 7.73 19.66
N ILE A 122 6.67 7.11 20.50
CA ILE A 122 7.77 6.26 20.01
C ILE A 122 7.19 5.01 19.35
N ALA A 123 6.15 4.40 19.93
CA ALA A 123 5.50 3.23 19.34
C ALA A 123 4.76 3.54 18.01
N PHE A 124 4.32 4.79 17.81
CA PHE A 124 3.75 5.23 16.53
C PHE A 124 4.84 5.33 15.45
N TRP A 125 6.04 5.80 15.81
CA TRP A 125 7.18 5.93 14.91
C TRP A 125 7.86 4.58 14.60
N ASP A 126 8.22 3.81 15.64
CA ASP A 126 8.96 2.54 15.51
C ASP A 126 8.04 1.36 15.15
N GLY A 127 6.74 1.48 15.45
CA GLY A 127 5.80 0.37 15.42
C GLY A 127 5.89 -0.54 16.65
N ARG A 128 4.85 -1.35 16.87
CA ARG A 128 4.78 -2.33 17.99
C ARG A 128 5.11 -3.76 17.58
N SER A 129 5.11 -4.04 16.28
CA SER A 129 5.37 -5.36 15.73
C SER A 129 6.51 -5.28 14.72
N LEU A 130 7.50 -6.15 14.88
CA LEU A 130 8.57 -6.29 13.89
C LEU A 130 8.02 -6.67 12.53
N GLU A 131 6.98 -7.52 12.46
CA GLU A 131 6.37 -7.95 11.21
C GLU A 131 4.87 -8.10 11.37
N LEU A 132 4.11 -7.59 10.40
CA LEU A 132 2.66 -7.67 10.36
C LEU A 132 2.24 -8.57 9.21
N SER A 133 1.84 -9.80 9.54
CA SER A 133 1.38 -10.79 8.58
C SER A 133 -0.12 -11.04 8.77
N LEU A 134 -0.83 -11.19 7.66
CA LEU A 134 -2.27 -11.37 7.56
C LEU A 134 -2.59 -12.69 6.83
N PHE A 135 -3.82 -13.20 7.03
CA PHE A 135 -4.35 -14.38 6.32
C PHE A 135 -3.47 -15.64 6.41
N LYS A 136 -2.95 -15.97 7.61
CA LYS A 136 -2.04 -17.12 7.83
C LYS A 136 -0.78 -17.04 6.95
N GLU A 137 -0.08 -15.90 6.99
CA GLU A 137 1.18 -15.68 6.25
C GLU A 137 1.03 -15.65 4.72
N ARG A 138 -0.17 -15.36 4.23
CA ARG A 138 -0.38 -15.14 2.79
C ARG A 138 -0.03 -13.73 2.34
N PHE A 139 -0.12 -12.75 3.24
CA PHE A 139 0.26 -11.36 2.99
C PHE A 139 1.08 -10.83 4.15
N ASP A 140 2.25 -10.29 3.84
CA ASP A 140 3.13 -9.64 4.79
C ASP A 140 3.17 -8.15 4.46
N VAL A 141 2.86 -7.28 5.42
CA VAL A 141 2.70 -5.84 5.16
C VAL A 141 4.01 -5.18 4.74
N LYS A 142 5.17 -5.75 5.13
CA LYS A 142 6.47 -5.17 4.77
C LYS A 142 7.03 -5.67 3.44
N ARG A 143 6.47 -6.74 2.86
CA ARG A 143 7.00 -7.40 1.65
C ARG A 143 5.96 -7.61 0.56
#